data_AF-A0A7W4D6D4-F1
#
_entry.id   AF-A0A7W4D6D4-F1
#
_cell.length_a   1.000
_cell.length_b   1.000
_cell.length_c   1.000
_cell.angle_alpha   90.00
_cell.angle_beta   90.00
_cell.angle_gamma   90.00
#
_symmetry.space_group_name_H-M   'P 1'
#
loop_
_entity.id
_entity.type
_entity.pdbx_description
1 polymer ?
#
loop_
_entity_poly.entity_id
_entity_poly.type
_entity_poly.pdbx_seq_one_letter_code
_entity_poly.pdbx_strand_id
1 'polypeptide(L)'
;MTRPIIDAGPGINFFSVNKERLLIATLGPLSAPEAVRDEVLRKSRTDSRFKAAGQVWRKLEPRYMEVLSDDVTDELATAVNRISGMPVERRIRRSEDLGEVMVIAHAVVMAEGGNDVYVLIGDGGGRKLAGSEARRLDRLRRAGRKVGAIWLVGTVTVLEKAAGSEYLPDRGAMRDLYQRLRGLDDGLPPLDQTRLMVLPCWP
;
A
#
# COMPACT_ATOMS: atom_id res chain seq x y z
N MET A 1 4.62 12.50 11.61
CA MET A 1 3.55 11.77 10.89
C MET A 1 4.16 10.45 10.45
N THR A 2 3.49 9.33 10.72
CA THR A 2 4.01 7.99 10.37
C THR A 2 4.00 7.81 8.85
N ARG A 3 5.03 7.18 8.30
CA ARG A 3 5.13 6.90 6.86
C ARG A 3 4.00 5.94 6.46
N PRO A 4 3.27 6.18 5.37
CA PRO A 4 2.32 5.21 4.87
C PRO A 4 3.01 3.88 4.54
N ILE A 5 2.33 2.77 4.79
CA ILE A 5 2.81 1.43 4.46
C ILE A 5 2.25 1.03 3.10
N ILE A 6 3.11 0.70 2.14
CA ILE A 6 2.72 0.29 0.79
C ILE A 6 2.71 -1.22 0.64
N ASP A 7 1.65 -1.74 0.03
CA ASP A 7 1.51 -3.12 -0.39
C ASP A 7 2.18 -3.39 -1.76
N ALA A 8 2.54 -4.64 -2.02
CA ALA A 8 3.22 -5.07 -3.24
C ALA A 8 2.40 -4.79 -4.49
N GLY A 9 1.06 -4.92 -4.44
CA GLY A 9 0.19 -4.67 -5.59
C GLY A 9 0.28 -3.22 -6.12
N PRO A 10 -0.16 -2.21 -5.35
CA PRO A 10 0.01 -0.82 -5.75
C PRO A 10 1.48 -0.45 -6.00
N GLY A 11 2.40 -0.90 -5.15
CA GLY A 11 3.83 -0.62 -5.29
C GLY A 11 4.37 -1.07 -6.64
N ILE A 12 4.13 -2.32 -7.03
CA ILE A 12 4.63 -2.83 -8.30
C ILE A 12 3.99 -2.11 -9.49
N ASN A 13 2.70 -1.79 -9.42
CA ASN A 13 1.99 -1.15 -10.53
C ASN A 13 2.51 0.26 -10.80
N PHE A 14 2.60 1.11 -9.77
CA PHE A 14 3.13 2.47 -9.91
C PHE A 14 4.60 2.50 -10.32
N PHE A 15 5.43 1.61 -9.75
CA PHE A 15 6.85 1.59 -10.10
C PHE A 15 7.08 1.04 -11.51
N SER A 16 6.22 0.15 -12.00
CA SER A 16 6.31 -0.38 -13.37
C SER A 16 6.02 0.67 -14.43
N VAL A 17 5.23 1.69 -14.10
CA VAL A 17 4.94 2.83 -14.98
C VAL A 17 5.81 4.07 -14.69
N ASN A 18 6.85 3.92 -13.85
CA ASN A 18 7.76 4.99 -13.41
C ASN A 18 7.03 6.19 -12.77
N LYS A 19 6.09 5.90 -11.86
CA LYS A 19 5.27 6.89 -11.15
C LYS A 19 5.52 6.91 -9.64
N GLU A 20 6.71 6.50 -9.21
CA GLU A 20 7.17 6.62 -7.82
C GLU A 20 7.17 8.07 -7.32
N ARG A 21 7.55 9.03 -8.18
CA ARG A 21 7.55 10.46 -7.80
C ARG A 21 6.15 10.98 -7.55
N LEU A 22 5.17 10.54 -8.34
CA LEU A 22 3.76 10.86 -8.13
C LEU A 22 3.28 10.30 -6.78
N LEU A 23 3.58 9.03 -6.49
CA LEU A 23 3.24 8.41 -5.20
C LEU A 23 3.82 9.18 -4.03
N ILE A 24 5.13 9.44 -4.05
CA ILE A 24 5.85 10.12 -2.96
C ILE A 24 5.37 11.57 -2.82
N ALA A 25 5.12 12.28 -3.92
CA ALA A 25 4.57 13.64 -3.87
C ALA A 25 3.15 13.68 -3.29
N THR A 26 2.37 12.61 -3.48
CA THR A 26 0.97 12.52 -3.02
C THR A 26 0.85 12.07 -1.57
N LEU A 27 1.66 11.11 -1.15
CA LEU A 27 1.55 10.44 0.15
C LEU A 27 2.69 10.78 1.12
N GLY A 28 3.76 11.42 0.64
CA GLY A 28 5.01 11.57 1.36
C GLY A 28 5.91 10.32 1.25
N PRO A 29 7.02 10.29 2.01
CA PRO A 29 7.87 9.10 2.13
C PRO A 29 7.09 7.88 2.58
N LEU A 30 7.39 6.73 1.99
CA LEU A 30 6.69 5.47 2.20
C LEU A 30 7.53 4.51 3.03
N SER A 31 6.88 3.45 3.51
CA SER A 31 7.51 2.29 4.10
C SER A 31 6.90 1.01 3.54
N ALA A 32 7.65 -0.09 3.57
CA ALA A 32 7.19 -1.39 3.12
C ALA A 32 7.83 -2.51 3.95
N PRO A 33 7.09 -3.57 4.31
CA PRO A 33 7.69 -4.77 4.89
C PRO A 33 8.73 -5.43 3.97
N GLU A 34 9.66 -6.20 4.53
CA GLU A 34 10.62 -6.99 3.76
C GLU A 34 9.94 -7.95 2.78
N ALA A 35 8.86 -8.60 3.20
CA ALA A 35 8.07 -9.47 2.35
C ALA A 35 7.53 -8.74 1.10
N VAL A 36 7.17 -7.46 1.23
CA VAL A 36 6.73 -6.64 0.09
C VAL A 36 7.88 -6.28 -0.82
N ARG A 37 9.02 -5.85 -0.26
CA ARG A 37 10.27 -5.61 -1.02
C ARG A 37 10.61 -6.83 -1.87
N ASP A 38 10.67 -7.98 -1.23
CA ASP A 38 11.11 -9.22 -1.85
C ASP A 38 10.14 -9.66 -2.94
N GLU A 39 8.83 -9.47 -2.73
CA GLU A 39 7.81 -9.73 -3.74
C GLU A 39 7.93 -8.80 -4.96
N VAL A 40 8.15 -7.50 -4.76
CA VAL A 40 8.39 -6.54 -5.85
C VAL A 40 9.63 -6.93 -6.66
N LEU A 41 10.74 -7.22 -5.97
CA LEU A 41 11.99 -7.61 -6.61
C LEU A 41 11.84 -8.95 -7.35
N ARG A 42 11.14 -9.93 -6.78
CA ARG A 42 10.87 -11.23 -7.39
C ARG A 42 10.03 -11.07 -8.65
N LYS A 43 8.87 -10.42 -8.56
CA LYS A 43 7.98 -10.17 -9.72
C LYS A 43 8.70 -9.40 -10.83
N SER A 44 9.54 -8.42 -10.51
CA SER A 44 10.33 -7.68 -11.50
C SER A 44 11.32 -8.54 -12.30
N ARG A 45 11.71 -9.71 -11.77
CA ARG A 45 12.58 -10.67 -12.44
C ARG A 45 11.80 -11.70 -13.25
N THR A 46 10.59 -12.06 -12.80
CA THR A 46 9.81 -13.16 -13.37
C THR A 46 8.75 -12.71 -14.38
N ASP A 47 8.32 -11.44 -14.35
CA ASP A 47 7.33 -10.88 -15.27
C ASP A 47 7.90 -9.61 -15.94
N SER A 48 7.97 -9.62 -17.27
CA SER A 48 8.55 -8.53 -18.06
C SER A 48 7.77 -7.22 -17.89
N ARG A 49 6.46 -7.28 -17.63
CA ARG A 49 5.62 -6.11 -17.36
C ARG A 49 6.09 -5.32 -16.14
N PHE A 50 6.70 -6.01 -15.17
CA PHE A 50 7.11 -5.44 -13.89
C PHE A 50 8.60 -5.14 -13.79
N LYS A 51 9.36 -5.30 -14.88
CA LYS A 51 10.83 -5.11 -14.88
C LYS A 51 11.25 -3.74 -14.36
N ALA A 52 10.53 -2.69 -14.74
CA ALA A 52 10.82 -1.32 -14.31
C ALA A 52 10.66 -1.15 -12.78
N ALA A 53 9.73 -1.86 -12.14
CA ALA A 53 9.53 -1.76 -10.69
C ALA A 53 10.79 -2.12 -9.90
N GLY A 54 11.51 -3.16 -10.30
CA GLY A 54 12.77 -3.54 -9.66
C GLY A 54 13.90 -2.53 -9.89
N GLN A 55 13.89 -1.80 -11.01
CA GLN A 55 14.87 -0.74 -11.27
C GLN A 55 14.60 0.50 -10.43
N VAL A 56 13.32 0.88 -10.33
CA VAL A 56 12.87 1.97 -9.46
C VAL A 56 13.19 1.65 -8.01
N TRP A 57 12.83 0.46 -7.52
CA TRP A 57 13.08 0.07 -6.13
C TRP A 57 14.55 0.21 -5.72
N ARG A 58 15.49 -0.24 -6.56
CA ARG A 58 16.93 -0.15 -6.28
C ARG A 58 17.47 1.28 -6.21
N LYS A 59 16.77 2.25 -6.79
CA LYS A 59 17.13 3.66 -6.78
C LYS A 59 16.46 4.44 -5.63
N LEU A 60 15.45 3.86 -4.98
CA LEU A 60 14.76 4.51 -3.87
C LEU A 60 15.68 4.52 -2.64
N GLU A 61 16.06 5.72 -2.22
CA GLU A 61 16.83 5.93 -1.01
C GLU A 61 15.96 5.74 0.26
N PRO A 62 16.55 5.39 1.42
CA PRO A 62 15.82 5.21 2.69
C PRO A 62 15.00 6.41 3.16
N ARG A 63 15.33 7.63 2.68
CA ARG A 63 14.54 8.83 2.96
C ARG A 63 13.18 8.85 2.28
N TYR A 64 13.01 8.09 1.18
CA TYR A 64 11.76 7.98 0.41
C TYR A 64 11.05 6.64 0.59
N MET A 65 11.80 5.57 0.83
CA MET A 65 11.27 4.23 1.06
C MET A 65 12.04 3.55 2.20
N GLU A 66 11.39 3.37 3.34
CA GLU A 66 11.92 2.57 4.44
C GLU A 66 11.45 1.13 4.36
N VAL A 67 12.36 0.21 4.62
CA VAL A 67 12.02 -1.20 4.72
C VAL A 67 11.84 -1.55 6.19
N LEU A 68 10.63 -1.99 6.54
CA LEU A 68 10.29 -2.45 7.89
C LEU A 68 10.76 -3.90 8.04
N SER A 69 11.48 -4.19 9.12
CA SER A 69 11.95 -5.56 9.41
C SER A 69 10.77 -6.49 9.68
N ASP A 70 10.77 -7.67 9.07
CA ASP A 70 9.81 -8.74 9.36
C ASP A 70 10.30 -9.69 10.45
N ASP A 71 11.38 -9.32 11.16
CA ASP A 71 11.86 -10.05 12.33
C ASP A 71 10.75 -10.20 13.37
N VAL A 72 10.62 -11.42 13.90
CA VAL A 72 9.54 -11.76 14.81
C VAL A 72 9.76 -11.06 16.15
N THR A 73 8.86 -10.13 16.45
CA THR A 73 8.65 -9.53 17.78
C THR A 73 7.35 -10.06 18.38
N ASP A 74 7.16 -9.92 19.70
CA ASP A 74 5.94 -10.38 20.37
C ASP A 74 4.69 -9.65 19.82
N GLU A 75 4.82 -8.35 19.53
CA GLU A 75 3.77 -7.53 18.96
C GLU A 75 3.42 -7.97 17.53
N LEU A 76 4.44 -8.16 16.68
CA LEU A 76 4.24 -8.60 15.30
C LEU A 76 3.66 -10.02 15.26
N ALA A 77 4.16 -10.93 16.09
CA ALA A 77 3.65 -12.30 16.21
C ALA A 77 2.18 -12.31 16.61
N THR A 78 1.80 -11.48 17.59
CA THR A 78 0.41 -11.33 18.04
C THR A 78 -0.48 -10.80 16.93
N ALA A 79 -0.04 -9.78 16.21
CA ALA A 79 -0.80 -9.21 15.09
C ALA A 79 -0.96 -10.22 13.94
N VAL A 80 0.11 -10.89 13.53
CA VAL A 80 0.09 -11.92 12.47
C VAL A 80 -0.84 -13.08 12.85
N ASN A 81 -0.75 -13.58 14.09
CA ASN A 81 -1.60 -14.68 14.54
C ASN A 81 -3.09 -14.27 14.54
N ARG A 82 -3.40 -13.06 14.99
CA ARG A 82 -4.76 -12.53 14.97
C ARG A 82 -5.31 -12.36 13.55
N ILE A 83 -4.50 -11.86 12.62
CA ILE A 83 -4.91 -11.59 11.23
C ILE A 83 -5.05 -12.88 10.43
N SER A 84 -4.09 -13.80 10.57
CA SER A 84 -4.00 -15.01 9.74
C SER A 84 -4.62 -16.26 10.36
N GLY A 85 -4.90 -16.23 11.67
CA GLY A 85 -5.32 -17.42 12.44
C GLY A 85 -4.23 -18.48 12.60
N MET A 86 -2.96 -18.12 12.30
CA MET A 86 -1.82 -19.05 12.35
C MET A 86 -0.64 -18.44 13.11
N PRO A 87 0.12 -19.26 13.85
CA PRO A 87 1.39 -18.82 14.44
C PRO A 87 2.34 -18.25 13.39
N VAL A 88 3.05 -17.17 13.74
CA VAL A 88 3.92 -16.41 12.83
C VAL A 88 4.99 -17.28 12.18
N GLU A 89 5.52 -18.26 12.90
CA GLU A 89 6.55 -19.20 12.43
C GLU A 89 6.03 -20.12 11.32
N ARG A 90 4.73 -20.44 11.37
CA ARG A 90 4.06 -21.20 10.32
C ARG A 90 3.64 -20.29 9.17
N ARG A 91 3.24 -19.05 9.47
CA ARG A 91 2.76 -18.10 8.49
C ARG A 91 3.85 -17.62 7.53
N ILE A 92 5.04 -17.31 8.04
CA ILE A 92 6.21 -16.87 7.24
C ILE A 92 6.63 -17.93 6.22
N ARG A 93 6.39 -19.22 6.51
CA ARG A 93 6.72 -20.33 5.60
C ARG A 93 5.74 -20.45 4.42
N ARG A 94 4.62 -19.72 4.43
CA ARG A 94 3.65 -19.69 3.34
C ARG A 94 3.80 -18.37 2.59
N SER A 95 4.18 -18.43 1.33
CA SER A 95 4.36 -17.23 0.49
C SER A 95 3.04 -16.58 0.07
N GLU A 96 1.96 -17.37 -0.02
CA GLU A 96 0.63 -16.88 -0.36
C GLU A 96 0.21 -15.79 0.62
N ASP A 97 -0.16 -14.61 0.10
CA ASP A 97 -0.59 -13.40 0.81
C ASP A 97 0.32 -12.91 1.94
N LEU A 98 1.59 -13.35 1.99
CA LEU A 98 2.49 -13.02 3.10
C LEU A 98 2.75 -11.51 3.19
N GLY A 99 3.02 -10.88 2.04
CA GLY A 99 3.22 -9.43 1.96
C GLY A 99 2.01 -8.66 2.47
N GLU A 100 0.81 -9.08 2.09
CA GLU A 100 -0.44 -8.46 2.52
C GLU A 100 -0.65 -8.57 4.04
N VAL A 101 -0.41 -9.76 4.61
CA VAL A 101 -0.48 -9.96 6.06
C VAL A 101 0.56 -9.11 6.79
N MET A 102 1.80 -9.02 6.30
CA MET A 102 2.84 -8.22 6.94
C MET A 102 2.53 -6.72 6.88
N VAL A 103 2.02 -6.22 5.75
CA VAL A 103 1.58 -4.82 5.63
C VAL A 103 0.56 -4.46 6.71
N ILE A 104 -0.45 -5.31 6.88
CA ILE A 104 -1.51 -5.08 7.86
C ILE A 104 -0.97 -5.26 9.28
N ALA A 105 -0.14 -6.27 9.53
CA ALA A 105 0.42 -6.52 10.85
C ALA A 105 1.30 -5.35 11.32
N HIS A 106 2.20 -4.85 10.47
CA HIS A 106 3.00 -3.66 10.76
C HIS A 106 2.13 -2.43 11.03
N ALA A 107 1.10 -2.20 10.21
CA ALA A 107 0.18 -1.09 10.42
C ALA A 107 -0.55 -1.20 11.76
N VAL A 108 -0.94 -2.41 12.16
CA VAL A 108 -1.58 -2.68 13.43
C VAL A 108 -0.65 -2.44 14.60
N VAL A 109 0.59 -2.93 14.55
CA VAL A 109 1.59 -2.71 15.62
C VAL A 109 1.83 -1.20 15.81
N MET A 110 2.03 -0.46 14.73
CA MET A 110 2.20 1.00 14.79
C MET A 110 0.98 1.72 15.35
N ALA A 111 -0.23 1.29 14.96
CA ALA A 111 -1.48 1.88 15.44
C ALA A 111 -1.78 1.53 16.91
N GLU A 112 -1.47 0.31 17.35
CA GLU A 112 -1.54 -0.07 18.76
C GLU A 112 -0.55 0.74 19.61
N GLY A 113 0.57 1.17 19.03
CA GLY A 113 1.51 2.15 19.61
C GLY A 113 1.01 3.61 19.62
N GLY A 114 -0.22 3.89 19.16
CA GLY A 114 -0.84 5.21 19.22
C GLY A 114 -0.75 6.05 17.94
N ASN A 115 -0.23 5.49 16.83
CA ASN A 115 -0.03 6.23 15.59
C ASN A 115 -1.21 6.10 14.62
N ASP A 116 -1.52 7.17 13.89
CA ASP A 116 -2.38 7.08 12.71
C ASP A 116 -1.56 6.63 11.50
N VAL A 117 -1.94 5.50 10.92
CA VAL A 117 -1.22 4.82 9.85
C VAL A 117 -2.06 4.80 8.59
N TYR A 118 -1.48 5.24 7.48
CA TYR A 118 -2.07 5.07 6.15
C TYR A 118 -1.52 3.80 5.51
N VAL A 119 -2.40 2.98 4.94
CA VAL A 119 -2.01 1.75 4.25
C VAL A 119 -2.45 1.85 2.80
N LEU A 120 -1.49 1.88 1.87
CA LEU A 120 -1.74 1.85 0.44
C LEU A 120 -1.90 0.39 0.01
N ILE A 121 -3.13 0.00 -0.28
CA ILE A 121 -3.53 -1.39 -0.56
C ILE A 121 -4.39 -1.48 -1.82
N GLY A 122 -4.20 -2.55 -2.60
CA GLY A 122 -4.98 -2.85 -3.79
C GLY A 122 -6.41 -3.29 -3.47
N ASP A 123 -7.23 -3.45 -4.50
CA ASP A 123 -8.65 -3.82 -4.39
C ASP A 123 -8.82 -5.35 -4.29
N GLY A 124 -8.46 -5.92 -3.13
CA GLY A 124 -8.45 -7.38 -2.91
C GLY A 124 -8.78 -7.83 -1.48
N GLY A 125 -8.43 -9.09 -1.15
CA GLY A 125 -8.66 -9.74 0.14
C GLY A 125 -8.16 -8.93 1.34
N GLY A 126 -7.02 -8.25 1.19
CA GLY A 126 -6.41 -7.46 2.25
C GLY A 126 -7.19 -6.25 2.69
N ARG A 127 -8.04 -5.68 1.82
CA ARG A 127 -8.94 -4.59 2.24
C ARG A 127 -9.92 -5.05 3.30
N LYS A 128 -10.40 -6.30 3.22
CA LYS A 128 -11.30 -6.87 4.22
C LYS A 128 -10.58 -7.10 5.55
N LEU A 129 -9.37 -7.67 5.50
CA LEU A 129 -8.54 -7.90 6.68
C LEU A 129 -8.17 -6.58 7.36
N ALA A 130 -7.65 -5.62 6.61
CA ALA A 130 -7.29 -4.30 7.11
C ALA A 130 -8.51 -3.54 7.65
N GLY A 131 -9.67 -3.65 6.98
CA GLY A 131 -10.93 -3.08 7.46
C GLY A 131 -11.44 -3.72 8.75
N SER A 132 -11.20 -5.02 8.96
CA SER A 132 -11.49 -5.69 10.23
C SER A 132 -10.64 -5.12 11.37
N GLU A 133 -9.33 -4.98 11.15
CA GLU A 133 -8.41 -4.44 12.15
C GLU A 133 -8.65 -2.95 12.42
N ALA A 134 -8.94 -2.14 11.40
CA ALA A 134 -9.32 -0.73 11.56
C ALA A 134 -10.58 -0.60 12.46
N ARG A 135 -11.59 -1.45 12.25
CA ARG A 135 -12.78 -1.48 13.12
C ARG A 135 -12.45 -1.93 14.55
N ARG A 136 -11.52 -2.87 14.72
CA ARG A 136 -11.07 -3.31 16.05
C ARG A 136 -10.37 -2.17 16.78
N LEU A 137 -9.46 -1.46 16.13
CA LEU A 137 -8.76 -0.29 16.68
C LEU A 137 -9.76 0.82 17.05
N ASP A 138 -10.76 1.08 16.21
CA ASP A 138 -11.81 2.06 16.52
C ASP A 138 -12.61 1.68 17.78
N ARG A 139 -12.94 0.39 17.96
CA ARG A 139 -13.57 -0.08 19.21
C ARG A 139 -12.69 0.12 20.43
N LEU A 140 -11.38 -0.17 20.33
CA LEU A 140 -10.43 0.07 21.43
C LEU A 140 -10.34 1.55 21.78
N ARG A 141 -10.28 2.42 20.76
CA ARG A 141 -10.27 3.88 20.94
C ARG A 141 -11.54 4.39 21.62
N ARG A 142 -12.72 3.92 21.19
CA ARG A 142 -14.00 4.25 21.84
C ARG A 142 -14.08 3.76 23.29
N ALA A 143 -13.37 2.69 23.63
CA ALA A 143 -13.22 2.20 24.99
C ALA A 143 -12.15 2.94 25.82
N GLY A 144 -11.61 4.06 25.32
CA GLY A 144 -10.64 4.89 26.03
C GLY A 144 -9.19 4.40 25.95
N ARG A 145 -8.88 3.38 25.15
CA ARG A 145 -7.50 2.93 24.93
C ARG A 145 -6.77 3.96 24.05
N LYS A 146 -5.52 4.27 24.42
CA LYS A 146 -4.62 5.15 23.65
C LYS A 146 -4.02 4.38 22.47
N VAL A 147 -4.84 4.15 21.44
CA VAL A 147 -4.42 3.58 20.14
C VAL A 147 -4.73 4.58 19.03
N GLY A 148 -3.97 4.54 17.95
CA GLY A 148 -4.24 5.29 16.73
C GLY A 148 -5.21 4.57 15.79
N ALA A 149 -5.20 4.95 14.52
CA ALA A 149 -6.09 4.40 13.50
C ALA A 149 -5.34 3.87 12.26
N ILE A 150 -6.01 3.00 11.52
CA ILE A 150 -5.58 2.56 10.18
C ILE A 150 -6.52 3.16 9.14
N TRP A 151 -5.94 3.85 8.16
CA TRP A 151 -6.64 4.49 7.05
C TRP A 151 -6.23 3.83 5.73
N LEU A 152 -7.20 3.27 5.02
CA LEU A 152 -6.93 2.61 3.74
C LEU A 152 -6.91 3.61 2.61
N VAL A 153 -5.85 3.58 1.82
CA VAL A 153 -5.66 4.37 0.60
C VAL A 153 -5.59 3.39 -0.57
N GLY A 154 -6.38 3.63 -1.61
CA GLY A 154 -6.32 2.84 -2.85
C GLY A 154 -5.66 3.63 -3.99
N THR A 155 -5.40 2.95 -5.10
CA THR A 155 -4.89 3.58 -6.33
C THR A 155 -5.76 4.74 -6.78
N VAL A 156 -7.09 4.58 -6.78
CA VAL A 156 -8.03 5.66 -7.16
C VAL A 156 -7.87 6.86 -6.22
N THR A 157 -7.76 6.65 -4.91
CA THR A 157 -7.55 7.74 -3.93
C THR A 157 -6.23 8.48 -4.15
N VAL A 158 -5.16 7.77 -4.52
CA VAL A 158 -3.88 8.40 -4.89
C VAL A 158 -4.06 9.29 -6.12
N LEU A 159 -4.72 8.78 -7.17
CA LEU A 159 -4.93 9.53 -8.40
C LEU A 159 -5.83 10.75 -8.18
N GLU A 160 -6.88 10.62 -7.36
CA GLU A 160 -7.75 11.74 -6.96
C GLU A 160 -6.96 12.84 -6.24
N LYS A 161 -6.05 12.48 -5.34
CA LYS A 161 -5.20 13.46 -4.62
C LYS A 161 -4.11 14.07 -5.49
N ALA A 162 -3.58 13.30 -6.44
CA ALA A 162 -2.55 13.78 -7.37
C ALA A 162 -3.13 14.69 -8.46
N ALA A 163 -4.44 14.68 -8.66
CA ALA A 163 -5.12 15.41 -9.72
C ALA A 163 -4.86 16.92 -9.67
N GLY A 164 -4.36 17.49 -10.76
CA GLY A 164 -4.00 18.90 -10.88
C GLY A 164 -2.60 19.23 -10.37
N SER A 165 -1.83 18.23 -9.93
CA SER A 165 -0.42 18.42 -9.55
C SER A 165 0.51 18.43 -10.76
N GLU A 166 1.76 18.82 -10.54
CA GLU A 166 2.85 18.72 -11.53
C GLU A 166 2.95 17.34 -12.18
N TYR A 167 2.65 16.27 -11.44
CA TYR A 167 2.78 14.89 -11.91
C TYR A 167 1.51 14.34 -12.56
N LEU A 168 0.38 15.02 -12.43
CA LEU A 168 -0.92 14.65 -13.02
C LEU A 168 -1.77 15.90 -13.34
N PRO A 169 -1.32 16.74 -14.29
CA PRO A 169 -1.84 18.10 -14.44
C PRO A 169 -3.24 18.18 -15.05
N ASP A 170 -3.64 17.21 -15.87
CA ASP A 170 -4.87 17.29 -16.66
C ASP A 170 -5.56 15.93 -16.89
N ARG A 171 -6.77 16.00 -17.48
CA ARG A 171 -7.61 14.83 -17.82
C ARG A 171 -6.94 13.88 -18.81
N GLY A 172 -6.10 14.38 -19.71
CA GLY A 172 -5.36 13.57 -20.67
C GLY A 172 -4.31 12.71 -19.96
N ALA A 173 -3.49 13.34 -19.12
CA ALA A 173 -2.50 12.67 -18.28
C ALA A 173 -3.16 11.66 -17.31
N MET A 174 -4.30 12.01 -16.71
CA MET A 174 -5.09 11.09 -15.89
C MET A 174 -5.51 9.85 -16.67
N ARG A 175 -6.11 10.02 -17.85
CA ARG A 175 -6.59 8.91 -18.68
C ARG A 175 -5.45 7.98 -19.09
N ASP A 176 -4.35 8.55 -19.57
CA ASP A 176 -3.17 7.79 -20.01
C ASP A 176 -2.53 7.01 -18.86
N LEU A 177 -2.35 7.65 -17.69
CA LEU A 177 -1.83 6.96 -16.52
C LEU A 177 -2.78 5.84 -16.05
N TYR A 178 -4.07 6.12 -15.99
CA TYR A 178 -5.06 5.14 -15.56
C TYR A 178 -5.08 3.90 -16.46
N GLN A 179 -5.01 4.09 -17.78
CA GLN A 179 -4.95 2.99 -18.74
C GLN A 179 -3.70 2.12 -18.54
N ARG A 180 -2.54 2.75 -18.32
CA ARG A 180 -1.29 2.03 -18.05
C ARG A 180 -1.34 1.24 -16.74
N LEU A 181 -1.89 1.83 -15.67
CA LEU A 181 -2.07 1.15 -14.38
C LEU A 181 -3.05 -0.02 -14.50
N ARG A 182 -4.18 0.17 -15.18
CA ARG A 182 -5.18 -0.88 -15.39
C ARG A 182 -4.66 -2.02 -16.27
N GLY A 183 -3.76 -1.75 -17.21
CA GLY A 183 -3.06 -2.79 -17.98
C GLY A 183 -2.15 -3.70 -17.13
N LEU A 184 -1.85 -3.30 -15.89
CA LEU A 184 -1.08 -4.07 -14.91
C LEU A 184 -1.96 -4.63 -13.78
N ASP A 185 -3.19 -4.16 -13.64
CA ASP A 185 -4.08 -4.41 -12.50
C ASP A 185 -5.52 -4.60 -12.97
N ASP A 186 -5.93 -5.87 -13.09
CA ASP A 186 -7.30 -6.24 -13.43
C ASP A 186 -8.31 -5.88 -12.33
N GLY A 187 -7.84 -5.53 -11.12
CA GLY A 187 -8.68 -5.12 -9.99
C GLY A 187 -9.17 -3.68 -10.07
N LEU A 188 -8.59 -2.84 -10.95
CA LEU A 188 -9.03 -1.45 -11.10
C LEU A 188 -10.36 -1.38 -11.87
N PRO A 189 -11.34 -0.60 -11.37
CA PRO A 189 -12.61 -0.45 -12.05
C PRO A 189 -12.44 0.18 -13.44
N PRO A 190 -13.45 0.09 -14.31
CA PRO A 190 -13.53 0.95 -15.48
C PRO A 190 -13.41 2.44 -15.11
N LEU A 191 -12.65 3.22 -15.89
CA LEU A 191 -12.37 4.64 -15.59
C LEU A 191 -13.66 5.47 -15.49
N ASP A 192 -14.66 5.16 -16.30
CA ASP A 192 -16.00 5.76 -16.32
C ASP A 192 -16.85 5.42 -15.07
N GLN A 193 -16.49 4.39 -14.31
CA GLN A 193 -17.08 4.09 -13.01
C GLN A 193 -16.39 4.83 -11.85
N THR A 194 -15.34 5.60 -12.14
CA THR A 194 -14.67 6.45 -11.16
C THR A 194 -15.06 7.92 -11.34
N ARG A 195 -14.78 8.74 -10.33
CA ARG A 195 -14.95 10.19 -10.42
C ARG A 195 -13.74 10.92 -11.00
N LEU A 196 -12.69 10.20 -11.41
CA LEU A 196 -11.40 10.76 -11.82
C LEU A 196 -11.50 11.70 -13.02
N MET A 197 -12.50 11.56 -13.87
CA MET A 197 -12.67 12.41 -15.06
C MET A 197 -13.48 13.68 -14.80
N VAL A 198 -14.15 13.78 -13.66
CA VAL A 198 -15.08 14.87 -13.29
C VAL A 198 -14.62 15.61 -12.03
N LEU A 199 -13.32 15.54 -11.70
CA LEU A 199 -12.78 16.25 -10.55
C LEU A 199 -12.83 17.77 -10.77
N PRO A 200 -13.11 18.57 -9.72
CA PRO A 200 -13.22 20.02 -9.83
C PRO A 200 -11.95 20.75 -10.26
N CYS A 201 -10.78 20.13 -10.09
CA CYS A 201 -9.49 20.71 -10.48
C CYS A 201 -9.24 20.67 -11.99
N TRP A 202 -10.08 19.96 -12.75
CA TRP A 202 -9.97 19.90 -14.20
C TRP A 202 -10.59 21.14 -14.84
N PRO A 203 -9.90 21.75 -15.83
CA PRO A 203 -10.51 22.78 -16.66
C PRO A 203 -11.72 22.25 -17.47
#